data_AF-A0A7J8WMC6-F1
#
_entry.id   AF-A0A7J8WMC6-F1
#
_cell.length_a   1.000
_cell.length_b   1.000
_cell.length_c   1.000
_cell.angle_alpha   90.00
_cell.angle_beta   90.00
_cell.angle_gamma   90.00
#
_symmetry.space_group_name_H-M   'P 1'
#
loop_
_entity.id
_entity.type
_entity.pdbx_description
1 polymer ?
#
loop_
_entity_poly.entity_id
_entity_poly.type
_entity_poly.pdbx_seq_one_letter_code
_entity_poly.pdbx_strand_id
1 'polypeptide(L)'
;MGVTLRLSILQALAVVLALAFGHNIWAAFFSNSPSIINQFASMTPLLLISITIDSFQGVLSGVARGSGCQLLAMWVNMGTFYFIGMPLACLLGFKFKLYAK
;
A
#
# COMPACT_ATOMS: atom_id res chain seq x y z
N MET A 1 14.87 7.34 17.69
CA MET A 1 14.38 6.11 17.04
C MET A 1 13.00 5.68 17.54
N GLY A 2 12.74 5.65 18.86
CA GLY A 2 11.42 5.28 19.39
C GLY A 2 10.27 6.23 19.03
N VAL A 3 10.51 7.55 18.94
CA VAL A 3 9.48 8.55 18.59
C VAL A 3 9.03 8.43 17.13
N THR A 4 9.98 8.30 16.20
CA THR A 4 9.69 8.11 14.77
C THR A 4 8.92 6.84 14.51
N LEU A 5 9.29 5.73 15.19
CA LEU A 5 8.59 4.46 15.05
C LEU A 5 7.13 4.55 15.54
N ARG A 6 6.90 5.21 16.68
CA ARG A 6 5.54 5.45 17.21
C ARG A 6 4.72 6.34 16.29
N LEU A 7 5.32 7.39 15.71
CA LEU A 7 4.64 8.31 14.81
C LEU A 7 4.24 7.61 13.50
N SER A 8 5.13 6.80 12.91
CA SER A 8 4.83 6.03 11.71
C SER A 8 3.74 4.98 11.93
N ILE A 9 3.74 4.30 13.08
CA ILE A 9 2.67 3.35 13.44
C ILE A 9 1.34 4.07 13.63
N LEU A 10 1.34 5.23 14.32
CA LEU A 10 0.14 6.06 14.48
C LEU A 10 -0.40 6.56 13.14
N GLN A 11 0.46 7.02 12.25
CA GLN A 11 0.07 7.48 10.92
C GLN A 11 -0.51 6.35 10.08
N ALA A 12 0.15 5.18 10.05
CA ALA A 12 -0.35 4.01 9.33
C ALA A 12 -1.73 3.57 9.87
N LEU A 13 -1.89 3.48 11.20
CA LEU A 13 -3.17 3.18 11.85
C LEU A 13 -4.23 4.22 11.51
N ALA A 14 -3.91 5.52 11.56
CA ALA A 14 -4.85 6.58 11.25
C ALA A 14 -5.33 6.51 9.81
N VAL A 15 -4.44 6.26 8.84
CA VAL A 15 -4.80 6.15 7.42
C VAL A 15 -5.63 4.89 7.15
N VAL A 16 -5.26 3.76 7.75
CA VAL A 16 -6.01 2.49 7.65
C VAL A 16 -7.42 2.64 8.23
N LEU A 17 -7.56 3.25 9.41
CA LEU A 17 -8.86 3.50 10.02
C LEU A 17 -9.69 4.50 9.21
N ALA A 18 -9.08 5.58 8.72
CA ALA A 18 -9.75 6.57 7.88
C ALA A 18 -10.29 5.95 6.59
N LEU A 19 -9.54 5.03 5.96
CA LEU A 19 -10.00 4.32 4.77
C LEU A 19 -11.03 3.25 5.09
N ALA A 20 -10.87 2.47 6.16
CA ALA A 20 -11.81 1.43 6.53
C ALA A 20 -13.21 2.00 6.82
N PHE A 21 -13.28 3.05 7.65
CA PHE A 21 -14.55 3.69 8.04
C PHE A 21 -15.02 4.74 7.03
N GLY A 22 -14.10 5.36 6.29
CA GLY A 22 -14.40 6.46 5.37
C GLY A 22 -14.46 6.06 3.89
N HIS A 23 -14.31 4.78 3.51
CA HIS A 23 -14.24 4.39 2.09
C HIS A 23 -15.42 4.90 1.26
N ASN A 24 -16.63 4.94 1.83
CA ASN A 24 -17.82 5.44 1.15
C ASN A 24 -17.78 6.95 0.92
N ILE A 25 -17.27 7.72 1.88
CA ILE A 25 -17.12 9.17 1.77
C ILE A 25 -15.99 9.50 0.78
N TRP A 26 -14.87 8.78 0.87
CA TRP A 26 -13.75 8.91 -0.06
C TRP A 26 -14.17 8.60 -1.49
N ALA A 27 -14.91 7.51 -1.73
CA ALA A 27 -15.43 7.17 -3.04
C ALA A 27 -16.43 8.22 -3.56
N ALA A 28 -17.28 8.75 -2.69
CA ALA A 28 -18.25 9.78 -3.02
C ALA A 28 -17.61 11.12 -3.44
N PHE A 29 -16.40 11.44 -2.97
CA PHE A 29 -15.65 12.62 -3.44
C PHE A 29 -15.22 12.52 -4.90
N PHE A 30 -14.93 11.31 -5.40
CA PHE A 30 -14.46 11.10 -6.77
C PHE A 30 -15.58 10.73 -7.74
N SER A 31 -16.65 10.07 -7.26
CA SER A 31 -17.77 9.70 -8.12
C SER A 31 -19.09 9.57 -7.36
N ASN A 32 -20.16 10.11 -7.94
CA ASN A 32 -21.54 9.94 -7.45
C ASN A 32 -22.23 8.68 -8.02
N SER A 33 -21.53 7.87 -8.84
CA SER A 33 -22.12 6.64 -9.38
C SER A 33 -22.05 5.49 -8.35
N PRO A 34 -23.18 4.88 -7.98
CA PRO A 34 -23.21 3.78 -7.00
C PRO A 34 -22.41 2.57 -7.47
N SER A 35 -22.22 2.38 -8.79
CA SER A 35 -21.40 1.30 -9.33
C SER A 35 -19.92 1.48 -8.97
N ILE A 36 -19.39 2.71 -9.01
CA ILE A 36 -17.97 2.99 -8.72
C ILE A 36 -17.71 2.85 -7.22
N ILE A 37 -18.65 3.28 -6.38
CA ILE A 37 -18.55 3.16 -4.92
C ILE A 37 -18.51 1.67 -4.52
N ASN A 38 -19.34 0.83 -5.13
CA ASN A 38 -19.37 -0.60 -4.82
C ASN A 38 -18.11 -1.34 -5.31
N GLN A 39 -17.54 -0.95 -6.45
CA GLN A 39 -16.24 -1.45 -6.91
C GLN A 39 -15.12 -1.02 -5.95
N PHE A 40 -15.12 0.25 -5.53
CA PHE A 40 -14.15 0.76 -4.58
C PHE A 40 -14.22 -0.01 -3.26
N ALA A 41 -15.43 -0.28 -2.74
CA ALA A 41 -15.64 -1.10 -1.54
C ALA A 41 -15.01 -2.51 -1.66
N SER A 42 -15.10 -3.15 -2.83
CA SER A 42 -14.45 -4.45 -3.08
C SER A 42 -12.91 -4.35 -3.16
N MET A 43 -12.37 -3.17 -3.48
CA MET A 43 -10.92 -2.91 -3.54
C MET A 43 -10.34 -2.45 -2.21
N THR A 44 -11.15 -1.82 -1.35
CA THR A 44 -10.77 -1.33 -0.02
C THR A 44 -9.95 -2.33 0.81
N PRO A 45 -10.30 -3.63 0.94
CA PRO A 45 -9.49 -4.57 1.72
C PRO A 45 -8.08 -4.77 1.15
N LEU A 46 -7.92 -4.81 -0.17
CA LEU A 46 -6.60 -4.90 -0.82
C LEU A 46 -5.80 -3.61 -0.61
N LEU A 47 -6.46 -2.45 -0.70
CA LEU A 47 -5.84 -1.15 -0.44
C LEU A 47 -5.34 -1.01 0.99
N LEU A 48 -6.13 -1.45 1.98
CA LEU A 48 -5.76 -1.44 3.40
C LEU A 48 -4.49 -2.27 3.67
N ILE A 49 -4.41 -3.46 3.07
CA ILE A 49 -3.23 -4.32 3.16
C ILE A 49 -2.03 -3.65 2.48
N SER A 50 -2.22 -3.09 1.28
CA SER A 50 -1.16 -2.42 0.53
C SER A 50 -0.56 -1.24 1.28
N ILE A 51 -1.39 -0.36 1.86
CA ILE A 51 -0.93 0.82 2.60
C ILE A 51 -0.17 0.45 3.87
N THR A 52 -0.61 -0.64 4.53
CA THR A 52 0.08 -1.16 5.70
C THR A 52 1.48 -1.63 5.33
N ILE A 53 1.61 -2.44 4.28
CA ILE A 53 2.90 -2.94 3.77
C ILE A 53 3.79 -1.78 3.29
N ASP A 54 3.23 -0.80 2.59
CA ASP A 54 3.94 0.39 2.12
C ASP A 54 4.53 1.21 3.28
N SER A 55 3.77 1.38 4.37
CA SER A 55 4.25 2.05 5.58
C SER A 55 5.46 1.34 6.18
N PHE A 56 5.48 0.00 6.23
CA PHE A 56 6.65 -0.78 6.66
C PHE A 56 7.84 -0.58 5.72
N GLN A 57 7.62 -0.67 4.41
CA GLN A 57 8.68 -0.45 3.42
C GLN A 57 9.28 0.96 3.52
N GLY A 58 8.44 1.98 3.74
CA GLY A 58 8.86 3.36 3.94
C GLY A 58 9.76 3.55 5.17
N VAL A 59 9.40 2.96 6.31
CA VAL A 59 10.23 3.00 7.53
C VAL A 59 11.57 2.30 7.32
N LEU A 60 11.56 1.09 6.74
CA LEU A 60 12.78 0.32 6.43
C LEU A 60 13.70 1.09 5.47
N SER A 61 13.12 1.69 4.41
CA SER A 61 13.86 2.52 3.46
C SER A 61 14.43 3.78 4.10
N GLY A 62 13.69 4.39 5.04
CA GLY A 62 14.15 5.54 5.82
C GLY A 62 15.35 5.20 6.72
N VAL A 63 15.30 4.05 7.40
CA VAL A 63 16.42 3.56 8.22
C VAL A 63 17.64 3.24 7.35
N ALA A 64 17.44 2.57 6.21
CA ALA A 64 18.52 2.23 5.29
C ALA A 64 19.23 3.47 4.73
N ARG A 65 18.48 4.52 4.39
CA ARG A 65 19.02 5.82 4.00
C ARG A 65 19.76 6.52 5.13
N GLY A 66 19.21 6.50 6.35
CA GLY A 66 19.86 7.03 7.54
C GLY A 66 21.18 6.33 7.90
N SER A 67 21.32 5.05 7.53
CA SER A 67 22.55 4.26 7.74
C SER A 67 23.59 4.40 6.61
N GLY A 68 23.33 5.22 5.58
CA GLY A 68 24.22 5.38 4.42
C GLY A 68 24.18 4.24 3.40
N CYS A 69 23.43 3.16 3.67
CA CYS A 69 23.27 2.00 2.78
C CYS A 69 22.23 2.22 1.67
N GLN A 70 22.02 3.47 1.25
CA GLN A 70 20.98 3.83 0.29
C GLN A 70 21.15 3.15 -1.07
N LEU A 71 22.39 3.00 -1.54
CA LEU A 71 22.69 2.43 -2.86
C LEU A 71 22.31 0.94 -2.91
N LEU A 72 22.68 0.18 -1.87
CA LEU A 72 22.32 -1.23 -1.75
C LEU A 72 20.79 -1.40 -1.66
N ALA A 73 20.13 -0.59 -0.83
CA ALA A 73 18.68 -0.63 -0.68
C ALA A 73 17.94 -0.29 -1.99
N MET A 74 18.46 0.64 -2.79
CA MET A 74 17.90 1.01 -4.09
C MET A 74 18.00 -0.14 -5.10
N TRP A 75 19.18 -0.76 -5.23
CA TRP A 75 19.38 -1.91 -6.12
C TRP A 75 18.47 -3.08 -5.76
N VAL A 76 18.36 -3.41 -4.47
CA VAL A 76 17.48 -4.48 -4.00
C VAL A 76 16.01 -4.14 -4.25
N ASN A 77 15.58 -2.90 -3.95
CA ASN A 77 14.20 -2.48 -4.17
C ASN A 77 13.80 -2.57 -5.65
N MET A 78 14.63 -2.03 -6.56
CA MET A 78 14.38 -2.13 -8.00
C MET A 78 14.34 -3.57 -8.48
N GLY A 79 15.34 -4.39 -8.11
CA GLY A 79 15.40 -5.78 -8.52
C GLY A 79 14.17 -6.56 -8.08
N THR A 80 13.78 -6.40 -6.81
CA THR A 80 12.63 -7.11 -6.26
C THR A 80 11.32 -6.62 -6.87
N PHE A 81 11.16 -5.31 -7.10
CA PHE A 81 9.94 -4.75 -7.67
C PHE A 81 9.70 -5.22 -9.11
N TYR A 82 10.73 -5.16 -9.96
CA TYR A 82 10.59 -5.49 -11.38
C TYR A 82 10.71 -6.99 -11.68
N PHE A 83 11.64 -7.72 -11.05
CA PHE A 83 11.83 -9.14 -11.37
C PHE A 83 10.95 -10.08 -10.56
N ILE A 84 10.44 -9.67 -9.40
CA ILE A 84 9.62 -10.53 -8.55
C ILE A 84 8.19 -9.97 -8.46
N GLY A 85 8.06 -8.68 -8.13
CA GLY A 85 6.76 -8.02 -7.98
C GLY A 85 5.93 -8.07 -9.26
N MET A 86 6.51 -7.68 -10.40
CA MET A 86 5.79 -7.62 -11.67
C MET A 86 5.34 -9.01 -12.18
N PRO A 87 6.19 -10.07 -12.18
CA PRO A 87 5.72 -11.41 -12.55
C PRO A 87 4.66 -11.96 -11.60
N LEU A 88 4.79 -11.70 -10.29
CA LEU A 88 3.81 -12.15 -9.30
C LEU A 88 2.47 -11.42 -9.47
N ALA A 89 2.49 -10.12 -9.76
CA ALA A 89 1.30 -9.32 -10.07
C ALA A 89 0.60 -9.83 -11.34
N CYS A 90 1.37 -10.17 -12.39
CA CYS A 90 0.85 -10.80 -13.60
C CYS A 90 0.19 -12.16 -13.28
N LEU A 91 0.86 -13.01 -12.49
CA LEU A 91 0.31 -14.30 -12.08
C LEU A 91 -0.99 -14.16 -11.28
N LEU A 92 -1.02 -13.26 -10.28
CA LEU A 92 -2.19 -13.02 -9.42
C LEU A 92 -3.36 -12.40 -10.21
N GLY A 93 -3.07 -11.43 -11.08
CA GLY A 93 -4.08 -10.77 -11.91
C GLY A 93 -4.71 -11.71 -12.95
N PHE A 94 -3.88 -12.45 -13.70
CA PHE A 94 -4.37 -13.27 -14.82
C PHE A 94 -4.79 -14.68 -14.40
N LYS A 95 -4.02 -15.36 -13.55
CA LYS A 95 -4.28 -16.76 -13.18
C LYS A 95 -5.30 -16.87 -12.05
N PHE A 96 -5.18 -16.02 -11.02
CA PHE A 96 -6.10 -16.03 -9.88
C PHE A 96 -7.30 -15.09 -10.05
N LYS A 97 -7.35 -14.32 -11.15
CA LYS A 97 -8.42 -13.34 -11.43
C LYS A 97 -8.68 -12.41 -10.24
N LEU A 98 -7.63 -12.07 -9.50
CA LEU A 98 -7.67 -11.18 -8.32
C LEU A 98 -7.73 -9.69 -8.74
N TYR A 99 -8.40 -9.40 -9.87
CA TYR A 99 -8.74 -8.05 -10.27
C TYR A 99 -10.12 -7.74 -9.68
N ALA A 100 -10.25 -6.60 -9.01
CA ALA A 100 -11.57 -6.11 -8.64
C ALA A 100 -12.37 -5.82 -9.93
N LYS A 101 -13.60 -6.29 -9.96
CA LYS A 101 -14.50 -6.21 -11.12
C LYS A 101 -15.22 -4.88 -11.17
#